data_AF-A0A1V5ZMZ0-F1
#
_entry.id   AF-A0A1V5ZMZ0-F1
#
_cell.length_a   1.000
_cell.length_b   1.000
_cell.length_c   1.000
_cell.angle_alpha   90.00
_cell.angle_beta   90.00
_cell.angle_gamma   90.00
#
_symmetry.space_group_name_H-M   'P 1'
#
loop_
_entity.id
_entity.type
_entity.pdbx_description
1 polymer ?
#
loop_
_entity_poly.entity_id
_entity_poly.type
_entity_poly.pdbx_seq_one_letter_code
_entity_poly.pdbx_strand_id
1 'polypeptide(L)'
;MEKIGKYLEQIGNFLITRKKCILYLDLNDYSIGDNLIFDEEANYIWLKSLISKIEFDEISFDLILDYPVNIFVEKYEIEAKKQIKLFFSEDRNMLETVLESEDIKKQTLYLERLLGGKELFKDVDHFFLKIFNLFSTISDMDSVHLEVLISNVLRDKRDFSIPARLGKTFDPKLINIKDIVFRQNTFLSSLNFENINKAIATSLISDDVGKDKTILEKTLINEIIPVEADEKE
;
A
#
# COMPACT_ATOMS: atom_id res chain seq x y z
N MET A 1 14.80 -21.29 -12.73
CA MET A 1 14.41 -19.88 -12.88
C MET A 1 15.45 -19.06 -13.67
N GLU A 2 16.74 -19.40 -13.70
CA GLU A 2 17.80 -18.67 -14.45
C GLU A 2 17.63 -18.57 -15.99
N LYS A 3 16.68 -19.28 -16.62
CA LYS A 3 16.53 -19.27 -18.09
C LYS A 3 15.57 -18.21 -18.63
N ILE A 4 14.55 -17.80 -17.86
CA ILE A 4 13.51 -16.86 -18.35
C ILE A 4 13.99 -15.41 -18.34
N GLY A 5 14.86 -15.03 -17.39
CA GLY A 5 15.41 -13.66 -17.28
C GLY A 5 16.24 -13.20 -18.49
N LYS A 6 16.56 -14.09 -19.43
CA LYS A 6 17.17 -13.76 -20.72
C LYS A 6 16.17 -13.28 -21.77
N TYR A 7 14.88 -13.56 -21.56
CA TYR A 7 13.80 -13.31 -22.52
C TYR A 7 12.81 -12.27 -22.00
N LEU A 8 12.57 -12.24 -20.69
CA LEU A 8 11.66 -11.32 -20.02
C LEU A 8 12.32 -10.70 -18.80
N GLU A 9 11.95 -9.45 -18.51
CA GLU A 9 12.33 -8.72 -17.31
C GLU A 9 11.11 -8.10 -16.66
N GLN A 10 11.02 -8.20 -15.34
CA GLN A 10 9.97 -7.54 -14.57
C GLN A 10 10.53 -6.29 -13.91
N ILE A 11 9.91 -5.14 -14.16
CA ILE A 11 10.22 -3.85 -13.50
C ILE A 11 8.92 -3.32 -12.89
N GLY A 12 8.78 -3.48 -11.57
CA GLY A 12 7.53 -3.16 -10.87
C GLY A 12 6.35 -3.97 -11.43
N ASN A 13 5.34 -3.25 -11.93
CA ASN A 13 4.12 -3.83 -12.51
C ASN A 13 4.24 -4.11 -14.02
N PHE A 14 5.39 -3.79 -14.63
CA PHE A 14 5.62 -3.99 -16.05
C PHE A 14 6.40 -5.26 -16.31
N LEU A 15 5.99 -5.99 -17.33
CA LEU A 15 6.74 -7.08 -17.92
C LEU A 15 7.29 -6.61 -19.26
N ILE A 16 8.62 -6.62 -19.38
CA ILE A 16 9.38 -6.10 -20.52
C ILE A 16 9.99 -7.27 -21.28
N THR A 17 9.89 -7.25 -22.60
CA THR A 17 10.56 -8.20 -23.49
C THR A 17 12.03 -7.85 -23.62
N ARG A 18 12.93 -8.82 -23.44
CA ARG A 18 14.37 -8.69 -23.77
C ARG A 18 14.73 -9.30 -25.11
N LYS A 19 13.76 -9.92 -25.78
CA LYS A 19 13.88 -10.49 -27.13
C LYS A 19 12.53 -10.39 -27.81
N LYS A 20 12.54 -10.42 -29.15
CA LYS A 20 11.31 -10.49 -29.95
C LYS A 20 10.51 -11.75 -29.58
N CYS A 21 9.20 -11.60 -29.48
CA CYS A 21 8.31 -12.70 -29.16
C CYS A 21 6.91 -12.50 -29.71
N ILE A 22 6.14 -13.59 -29.67
CA ILE A 22 4.73 -13.61 -30.05
C ILE A 22 3.93 -14.10 -28.84
N LEU A 23 2.94 -13.33 -28.43
CA LEU A 23 1.94 -13.72 -27.45
C LEU A 23 0.68 -14.21 -28.16
N TYR A 24 0.19 -15.37 -27.78
CA TYR A 24 -0.99 -16.00 -28.35
C TYR A 24 -2.14 -15.96 -27.36
N LEU A 25 -3.29 -15.42 -27.79
CA LEU A 25 -4.55 -15.42 -27.05
C LEU A 25 -5.58 -16.24 -27.82
N ASP A 26 -6.20 -17.23 -27.18
CA ASP A 26 -7.33 -17.95 -27.75
C ASP A 26 -8.64 -17.24 -27.38
N LEU A 27 -9.35 -16.69 -28.36
CA LEU A 27 -10.60 -15.97 -28.11
C LEU A 27 -11.73 -16.88 -27.61
N ASN A 28 -11.58 -18.20 -27.60
CA ASN A 28 -12.54 -19.07 -26.93
C ASN A 28 -12.51 -18.91 -25.40
N ASP A 29 -11.40 -18.42 -24.84
CA ASP A 29 -11.25 -18.13 -23.40
C ASP A 29 -11.80 -16.74 -23.02
N TYR A 30 -12.19 -15.93 -24.01
CA TYR A 30 -12.55 -14.53 -23.81
C TYR A 30 -13.87 -14.12 -24.48
N SER A 31 -14.63 -13.30 -23.77
CA SER A 31 -15.84 -12.60 -24.22
C SER A 31 -15.51 -11.13 -24.47
N ILE A 32 -15.54 -10.72 -25.74
CA ILE A 32 -15.31 -9.33 -26.16
C ILE A 32 -16.36 -8.42 -25.51
N GLY A 33 -15.90 -7.34 -24.87
CA GLY A 33 -16.74 -6.36 -24.17
C GLY A 33 -17.03 -6.70 -22.70
N ASP A 34 -16.61 -7.86 -22.21
CA ASP A 34 -16.71 -8.25 -20.80
C ASP A 34 -15.33 -8.46 -20.18
N ASN A 35 -14.67 -9.58 -20.47
CA ASN A 35 -13.35 -9.91 -19.91
C ASN A 35 -12.18 -9.62 -20.87
N LEU A 36 -12.48 -9.10 -22.06
CA LEU A 36 -11.52 -8.62 -23.06
C LEU A 36 -12.05 -7.35 -23.71
N ILE A 37 -11.30 -6.27 -23.61
CA ILE A 37 -11.65 -4.95 -24.15
C ILE A 37 -10.49 -4.42 -25.00
N PHE A 38 -10.78 -4.04 -26.24
CA PHE A 38 -9.82 -3.35 -27.10
C PHE A 38 -9.96 -1.84 -26.91
N ASP A 39 -8.86 -1.18 -26.59
CA ASP A 39 -8.75 0.27 -26.66
C ASP A 39 -7.88 0.65 -27.86
N GLU A 40 -8.54 0.97 -28.97
CA GLU A 40 -7.88 1.34 -30.22
C GLU A 40 -7.23 2.74 -30.16
N GLU A 41 -7.70 3.63 -29.28
CA GLU A 41 -7.15 4.99 -29.16
C GLU A 41 -5.81 4.97 -28.42
N ALA A 42 -5.68 4.12 -27.41
CA ALA A 42 -4.50 4.01 -26.57
C ALA A 42 -3.59 2.81 -26.89
N ASN A 43 -3.92 2.02 -27.92
CA ASN A 43 -3.17 0.84 -28.36
C ASN A 43 -2.91 -0.18 -27.23
N TYR A 44 -3.93 -0.49 -26.43
CA TYR A 44 -3.85 -1.57 -25.45
C TYR A 44 -5.05 -2.51 -25.51
N ILE A 45 -4.84 -3.75 -25.06
CA ILE A 45 -5.90 -4.73 -24.82
C ILE A 45 -5.98 -4.92 -23.31
N TRP A 46 -7.13 -4.60 -22.72
CA TRP A 46 -7.40 -4.92 -21.34
C TRP A 46 -8.02 -6.33 -21.25
N LEU A 47 -7.49 -7.13 -20.34
CA LEU A 47 -7.99 -8.46 -20.01
C LEU A 47 -8.24 -8.55 -18.51
N LYS A 48 -9.34 -9.18 -18.10
CA LYS A 48 -9.63 -9.43 -16.67
C LYS A 48 -8.68 -10.46 -16.04
N SER A 49 -8.21 -11.41 -16.84
CA SER A 49 -7.23 -12.43 -16.50
C SER A 49 -6.52 -12.83 -17.78
N LEU A 50 -5.23 -13.18 -17.71
CA LEU A 50 -4.45 -13.61 -18.86
C LEU A 50 -4.31 -15.13 -18.85
N ILE A 51 -4.77 -15.79 -19.90
CA ILE A 51 -4.39 -17.14 -20.30
C ILE A 51 -3.79 -17.02 -21.69
N SER A 52 -2.49 -17.27 -21.79
CA SER A 52 -1.75 -17.07 -23.03
C SER A 52 -0.57 -18.01 -23.14
N LYS A 53 -0.10 -18.19 -24.36
CA LYS A 53 1.19 -18.81 -24.64
C LYS A 53 2.13 -17.75 -25.20
N ILE A 54 3.37 -17.71 -24.72
CA ILE A 54 4.41 -16.85 -25.28
C ILE A 54 5.46 -17.72 -25.98
N GLU A 55 5.88 -17.28 -27.15
CA GLU A 55 6.88 -17.95 -27.98
C GLU A 55 8.02 -17.01 -28.34
N PHE A 56 9.22 -17.48 -28.05
CA PHE A 56 10.50 -16.94 -28.51
C PHE A 56 11.15 -17.96 -29.45
N ASP A 57 12.17 -17.54 -30.20
CA ASP A 57 12.84 -18.38 -31.22
C ASP A 57 13.24 -19.80 -30.75
N GLU A 58 13.59 -19.96 -29.47
CA GLU A 58 14.12 -21.21 -28.91
C GLU A 58 13.25 -21.84 -27.82
N ILE A 59 12.23 -21.12 -27.33
CA ILE A 59 11.45 -21.54 -26.17
C ILE A 59 10.02 -21.01 -26.23
N SER A 60 9.08 -21.82 -25.79
CA SER A 60 7.72 -21.37 -25.50
C SER A 60 7.30 -21.81 -24.11
N PHE A 61 6.44 -21.02 -23.49
CA PHE A 61 5.84 -21.33 -22.19
C PHE A 61 4.49 -20.65 -22.08
N ASP A 62 3.68 -21.13 -21.14
CA ASP A 62 2.40 -20.52 -20.84
C ASP A 62 2.60 -19.35 -19.88
N LEU A 63 1.91 -18.25 -20.14
CA LEU A 63 1.84 -17.07 -19.30
C LEU A 63 0.39 -16.91 -18.84
N ILE A 64 0.18 -17.26 -17.57
CA ILE A 64 -1.13 -17.26 -16.93
C ILE A 64 -1.10 -16.28 -15.76
N LEU A 65 -2.03 -15.32 -15.74
CA LEU A 65 -2.19 -14.33 -14.68
C LEU A 65 -3.67 -14.28 -14.29
N ASP A 66 -3.98 -14.54 -13.03
CA ASP A 66 -5.35 -14.58 -12.51
C ASP A 66 -5.91 -13.19 -12.13
N TYR A 67 -5.27 -12.12 -12.61
CA TYR A 67 -5.61 -10.72 -12.33
C TYR A 67 -5.57 -9.87 -13.61
N PRO A 68 -6.19 -8.68 -13.61
CA PRO A 68 -6.31 -7.89 -14.82
C PRO A 68 -4.98 -7.33 -15.31
N VAL A 69 -4.86 -7.28 -16.63
CA VAL A 69 -3.66 -6.79 -17.31
C VAL A 69 -4.03 -5.89 -18.48
N ASN A 70 -3.19 -4.88 -18.69
CA ASN A 70 -3.13 -4.13 -19.93
C ASN A 70 -1.99 -4.71 -20.78
N ILE A 71 -2.31 -5.23 -21.96
CA ILE A 71 -1.30 -5.63 -22.94
C ILE A 71 -1.08 -4.46 -23.89
N PHE A 72 0.17 -4.02 -24.03
CA PHE A 72 0.53 -2.98 -24.99
C PHE A 72 0.58 -3.59 -26.40
N VAL A 73 -0.18 -3.05 -27.35
CA VAL A 73 -0.27 -3.63 -28.69
C VAL A 73 0.64 -2.86 -29.65
N GLU A 74 1.74 -3.48 -30.08
CA GLU A 74 2.54 -2.94 -31.20
C GLU A 74 1.95 -3.34 -32.54
N LYS A 75 1.68 -4.64 -32.70
CA LYS A 75 1.10 -5.22 -33.90
C LYS A 75 0.34 -6.49 -33.51
N TYR A 76 -0.81 -6.72 -34.15
CA TYR A 76 -1.55 -7.95 -33.98
C TYR A 76 -2.04 -8.54 -35.30
N GLU A 77 -2.27 -9.85 -35.30
CA GLU A 77 -2.90 -10.58 -36.40
C GLU A 77 -3.97 -11.52 -35.82
N ILE A 78 -5.16 -11.54 -36.43
CA ILE A 78 -6.26 -12.44 -36.05
C ILE A 78 -6.29 -13.60 -37.04
N GLU A 79 -6.07 -14.82 -36.56
CA GLU A 79 -6.18 -16.01 -37.39
C GLU A 79 -7.62 -16.54 -37.45
N ALA A 80 -7.95 -17.20 -38.57
CA ALA A 80 -9.27 -17.79 -38.82
C ALA A 80 -9.74 -18.79 -37.73
N LYS A 81 -8.83 -19.29 -36.89
CA LYS A 81 -9.10 -20.18 -35.76
C LYS A 81 -9.49 -19.46 -34.46
N LYS A 82 -9.85 -18.18 -34.52
CA LYS A 82 -10.16 -17.34 -33.34
C LYS A 82 -8.97 -17.17 -32.39
N GLN A 83 -7.75 -17.15 -32.92
CA GLN A 83 -6.55 -16.88 -32.15
C GLN A 83 -6.00 -15.49 -32.52
N ILE A 84 -5.63 -14.70 -31.52
CA ILE A 84 -4.92 -13.44 -31.71
C ILE A 84 -3.44 -13.67 -31.46
N LYS A 85 -2.61 -13.21 -32.41
CA LYS A 85 -1.16 -13.14 -32.28
C LYS A 85 -0.76 -11.69 -32.05
N LEU A 86 -0.08 -11.43 -30.94
CA LEU A 86 0.46 -10.13 -30.58
C LEU A 86 1.97 -10.18 -30.72
N PHE A 87 2.54 -9.29 -31.53
CA PHE A 87 3.97 -9.27 -31.81
C PHE A 87 4.63 -8.19 -30.97
N PHE A 88 5.74 -8.55 -30.32
CA PHE A 88 6.52 -7.64 -29.49
C PHE A 88 7.95 -7.56 -29.98
N SER A 89 8.45 -6.33 -30.08
CA SER A 89 9.86 -6.06 -30.35
C SER A 89 10.71 -6.28 -29.11
N GLU A 90 12.03 -6.29 -29.30
CA GLU A 90 13.00 -6.36 -28.21
C GLU A 90 13.02 -5.05 -27.40
N ASP A 91 13.21 -5.16 -26.09
CA ASP A 91 13.28 -4.08 -25.08
C ASP A 91 12.02 -3.21 -25.00
N ARG A 92 10.84 -3.84 -25.00
CA ARG A 92 9.54 -3.16 -25.01
C ARG A 92 8.63 -3.63 -23.89
N ASN A 93 7.75 -2.74 -23.44
CA ASN A 93 6.72 -3.09 -22.47
C ASN A 93 5.71 -4.03 -23.15
N MET A 94 5.58 -5.24 -22.60
CA MET A 94 4.64 -6.23 -23.12
C MET A 94 3.28 -6.09 -22.43
N LEU A 95 3.29 -6.12 -21.10
CA LEU A 95 2.09 -5.95 -20.31
C LEU A 95 2.36 -5.17 -19.02
N GLU A 96 1.29 -4.58 -18.50
CA GLU A 96 1.21 -3.97 -17.18
C GLU A 96 0.13 -4.68 -16.37
N THR A 97 0.47 -5.11 -15.17
CA THR A 97 -0.52 -5.62 -14.23
C THR A 97 -1.28 -4.45 -13.63
N VAL A 98 -2.61 -4.45 -13.77
CA VAL A 98 -3.44 -3.42 -13.15
C VAL A 98 -3.51 -3.76 -11.65
N LEU A 99 -3.03 -2.86 -10.79
CA LEU A 99 -3.29 -2.97 -9.35
C LEU A 99 -4.80 -2.89 -9.14
N GLU A 100 -5.45 -4.02 -8.85
CA GLU A 100 -6.88 -4.01 -8.59
C GLU A 100 -7.17 -3.18 -7.34
N SER A 101 -7.95 -2.12 -7.54
CA SER A 101 -8.40 -1.22 -6.48
C SER A 101 -9.09 -1.95 -5.31
N GLU A 102 -9.65 -3.15 -5.54
CA GLU A 102 -10.28 -3.95 -4.49
C GLU A 102 -9.30 -4.51 -3.48
N ASP A 103 -8.10 -4.94 -3.90
CA ASP A 103 -7.13 -5.52 -2.97
C ASP A 103 -6.45 -4.44 -2.14
N ILE A 104 -6.17 -3.28 -2.74
CA ILE A 104 -5.75 -2.08 -2.01
C ILE A 104 -6.85 -1.65 -1.03
N LYS A 105 -8.12 -1.68 -1.44
CA LYS A 105 -9.25 -1.33 -0.56
C LYS A 105 -9.41 -2.31 0.59
N LYS A 106 -9.23 -3.61 0.37
CA LYS A 106 -9.26 -4.65 1.43
C LYS A 106 -8.09 -4.46 2.40
N GLN A 107 -6.89 -4.22 1.90
CA GLN A 107 -5.70 -3.98 2.74
C GLN A 107 -5.83 -2.69 3.54
N THR A 108 -6.32 -1.61 2.92
CA THR A 108 -6.57 -0.33 3.60
C THR A 108 -7.63 -0.49 4.70
N LEU A 109 -8.73 -1.18 4.41
CA LEU A 109 -9.78 -1.45 5.39
C LEU A 109 -9.28 -2.33 6.54
N TYR A 110 -8.45 -3.33 6.23
CA TYR A 110 -7.83 -4.19 7.24
C TYR A 110 -6.88 -3.40 8.14
N LEU A 111 -6.04 -2.54 7.57
CA LEU A 111 -5.14 -1.68 8.32
C LEU A 111 -5.91 -0.69 9.22
N GLU A 112 -6.98 -0.08 8.72
CA GLU A 112 -7.83 0.80 9.54
C GLU A 112 -8.46 0.03 10.72
N ARG A 113 -8.92 -1.20 10.49
CA ARG A 113 -9.45 -2.05 11.57
C ARG A 113 -8.38 -2.45 12.57
N LEU A 114 -7.17 -2.77 12.11
CA LEU A 114 -6.04 -3.16 12.93
C LEU A 114 -5.58 -2.01 13.83
N LEU A 115 -5.33 -0.83 13.25
CA LEU A 115 -4.95 0.39 13.98
C LEU A 115 -6.10 0.96 14.82
N GLY A 116 -7.34 0.66 14.45
CA GLY A 116 -8.55 0.99 15.20
C GLY A 116 -8.84 0.05 16.37
N GLY A 117 -8.03 -1.01 16.57
CA GLY A 117 -8.20 -1.99 17.63
C GLY A 117 -9.42 -2.90 17.50
N LYS A 118 -9.89 -3.09 16.27
CA LYS A 118 -11.00 -4.00 15.93
C LYS A 118 -10.51 -5.40 15.53
N GLU A 119 -9.20 -5.58 15.39
CA GLU A 119 -8.58 -6.86 15.06
C GLU A 119 -7.92 -7.49 16.29
N LEU A 120 -8.04 -8.81 16.38
CA LEU A 120 -7.39 -9.57 17.45
C LEU A 120 -5.90 -9.72 17.17
N PHE A 121 -5.09 -9.56 18.19
CA PHE A 121 -3.66 -9.90 18.20
C PHE A 121 -3.31 -10.56 19.53
N LYS A 122 -2.19 -11.28 19.56
CA LYS A 122 -1.79 -12.10 20.72
C LYS A 122 -0.97 -11.31 21.72
N ASP A 123 0.02 -10.60 21.19
CA ASP A 123 1.04 -9.83 21.90
C ASP A 123 1.55 -8.72 20.96
N VAL A 124 2.44 -7.86 21.49
CA VAL A 124 2.97 -6.70 20.76
C VAL A 124 3.77 -7.13 19.53
N ASP A 125 4.51 -8.23 19.60
CA ASP A 125 5.31 -8.75 18.49
C ASP A 125 4.41 -9.25 17.35
N HIS A 126 3.35 -9.99 17.69
CA HIS A 126 2.34 -10.39 16.71
C HIS A 126 1.65 -9.19 16.07
N PHE A 127 1.37 -8.13 16.85
CA PHE A 127 0.81 -6.89 16.32
C PHE A 127 1.78 -6.18 15.37
N PHE A 128 3.06 -6.11 15.72
CA PHE A 128 4.12 -5.55 14.87
C PHE A 128 4.20 -6.31 13.55
N LEU A 129 4.30 -7.64 13.59
CA LEU A 129 4.42 -8.47 12.38
C LEU A 129 3.22 -8.31 11.44
N LYS A 130 2.01 -8.16 11.99
CA LYS A 130 0.81 -7.89 11.18
C LYS A 130 0.92 -6.58 10.40
N ILE A 131 1.42 -5.52 11.05
CA ILE A 131 1.60 -4.21 10.40
C ILE A 131 2.76 -4.27 9.41
N PHE A 132 3.88 -4.86 9.82
CA PHE A 132 5.08 -5.00 8.99
C PHE A 132 4.76 -5.70 7.67
N ASN A 133 4.07 -6.85 7.71
CA ASN A 133 3.72 -7.61 6.51
C ASN A 133 2.80 -6.84 5.53
N LEU A 134 1.99 -5.90 6.04
CA LEU A 134 1.14 -5.05 5.20
C LEU A 134 1.91 -3.88 4.59
N PHE A 135 2.85 -3.30 5.33
CA PHE A 135 3.63 -2.16 4.85
C PHE A 135 4.81 -2.58 3.98
N SER A 136 5.42 -3.74 4.23
CA SER A 136 6.52 -4.29 3.43
C SER A 136 6.13 -4.54 1.98
N THR A 137 4.83 -4.68 1.68
CA THR A 137 4.31 -4.81 0.31
C THR A 137 4.08 -3.46 -0.38
N ILE A 138 4.05 -2.35 0.37
CA ILE A 138 3.65 -1.02 -0.11
C ILE A 138 4.82 -0.03 -0.10
N SER A 139 5.79 -0.20 0.79
CA SER A 139 6.86 0.76 1.02
C SER A 139 8.13 0.09 1.55
N ASP A 140 9.29 0.61 1.14
CA ASP A 140 10.61 0.29 1.70
C ASP A 140 10.83 0.92 3.09
N MET A 141 9.79 0.98 3.91
CA MET A 141 9.84 1.63 5.22
C MET A 141 10.65 0.78 6.21
N ASP A 142 11.66 1.40 6.81
CA ASP A 142 12.49 0.75 7.85
C ASP A 142 11.64 0.40 9.08
N SER A 143 12.01 -0.70 9.77
CA SER A 143 11.28 -1.22 10.93
C SER A 143 11.19 -0.18 12.05
N VAL A 144 12.20 0.69 12.17
CA VAL A 144 12.25 1.77 13.17
C VAL A 144 11.06 2.73 13.04
N HIS A 145 10.62 3.04 11.82
CA HIS A 145 9.47 3.92 11.61
C HIS A 145 8.17 3.24 12.03
N LEU A 146 8.04 1.94 11.75
CA LEU A 146 6.89 1.13 12.18
C LEU A 146 6.85 0.99 13.71
N GLU A 147 8.00 0.84 14.36
CA GLU A 147 8.09 0.85 15.83
C GLU A 147 7.59 2.16 16.42
N VAL A 148 7.95 3.31 15.82
CA VAL A 148 7.46 4.62 16.26
C VAL A 148 5.94 4.75 16.05
N LEU A 149 5.41 4.26 14.93
CA LEU A 149 3.97 4.20 14.68
C LEU A 149 3.26 3.35 15.75
N ILE A 150 3.76 2.14 15.98
CA ILE A 150 3.18 1.19 16.94
C ILE A 150 3.25 1.73 18.36
N SER A 151 4.35 2.39 18.71
CA SER A 151 4.50 3.09 19.98
C SER A 151 3.48 4.22 20.14
N ASN A 152 2.95 4.78 19.05
CA ASN A 152 1.89 5.78 19.13
C ASN A 152 0.50 5.17 19.35
N VAL A 153 0.22 3.97 18.84
CA VAL A 153 -1.07 3.29 19.05
C VAL A 153 -1.13 2.45 20.32
N LEU A 154 0.00 1.93 20.81
CA LEU A 154 0.12 1.25 22.09
C LEU A 154 0.45 2.24 23.21
N ARG A 155 -0.54 2.54 24.05
CA ARG A 155 -0.42 3.47 25.18
C ARG A 155 -0.34 2.75 26.50
N ASP A 156 0.21 3.40 27.53
CA ASP A 156 0.22 2.84 28.88
C ASP A 156 -1.25 2.72 29.38
N LYS A 157 -1.58 1.58 29.98
CA LYS A 157 -2.92 1.31 30.49
C LYS A 157 -3.36 2.24 31.62
N ARG A 158 -2.41 2.76 32.39
CA ARG A 158 -2.63 3.67 33.53
C ARG A 158 -2.68 5.11 33.08
N ASP A 159 -1.96 5.45 32.01
CA ASP A 159 -1.94 6.79 31.44
C ASP A 159 -1.88 6.73 29.91
N PHE A 160 -3.01 7.04 29.26
CA PHE A 160 -3.12 6.98 27.81
C PHE A 160 -2.41 8.12 27.07
N SER A 161 -1.93 9.15 27.78
CA SER A 161 -1.18 10.25 27.18
C SER A 161 0.22 9.79 26.74
N ILE A 162 0.80 8.82 27.46
CA ILE A 162 2.15 8.32 27.21
C ILE A 162 2.17 7.02 26.38
N PRO A 163 3.15 6.86 25.47
CA PRO A 163 3.46 5.58 24.85
C PRO A 163 3.76 4.49 25.89
N ALA A 164 3.29 3.25 25.66
CA ALA A 164 3.50 2.14 26.60
C ALA A 164 4.98 1.85 26.88
N ARG A 165 5.87 2.10 25.91
CA ARG A 165 7.33 1.93 26.05
C ARG A 165 7.97 2.89 27.06
N LEU A 166 7.33 4.03 27.31
CA LEU A 166 7.80 5.06 28.25
C LEU A 166 7.13 4.95 29.62
N GLY A 167 6.19 4.01 29.76
CA GLY A 167 5.49 3.71 31.00
C GLY A 167 6.39 3.12 32.07
N LYS A 168 6.00 3.27 33.34
CA LYS A 168 6.74 2.68 34.48
C LYS A 168 6.75 1.15 34.45
N THR A 169 5.71 0.54 33.90
CA THR A 169 5.54 -0.89 33.73
C THR A 169 5.03 -1.16 32.33
N PHE A 170 5.61 -2.12 31.62
CA PHE A 170 5.19 -2.45 30.26
C PHE A 170 3.83 -3.19 30.28
N ASP A 171 2.74 -2.42 30.29
CA ASP A 171 1.34 -2.88 30.22
C ASP A 171 0.62 -2.15 29.07
N PRO A 172 0.89 -2.55 27.81
CA PRO A 172 0.41 -1.84 26.63
C PRO A 172 -1.09 -2.06 26.40
N LYS A 173 -1.80 -0.98 26.13
CA LYS A 173 -3.19 -1.00 25.65
C LYS A 173 -3.28 -0.32 24.29
N LEU A 174 -3.87 -1.02 23.32
CA LEU A 174 -4.15 -0.46 22.01
C LEU A 174 -5.27 0.58 22.12
N ILE A 175 -4.99 1.80 21.65
CA ILE A 175 -5.97 2.87 21.49
C ILE A 175 -6.08 3.16 19.99
N ASN A 176 -7.29 3.42 19.52
CA ASN A 176 -7.51 3.85 18.15
C ASN A 176 -6.68 5.11 17.85
N ILE A 177 -5.90 5.08 16.76
CA ILE A 177 -5.04 6.20 16.34
C ILE A 177 -5.79 7.54 16.24
N LYS A 178 -7.07 7.51 15.80
CA LYS A 178 -7.93 8.71 15.70
C LYS A 178 -8.35 9.25 17.07
N ASP A 179 -8.37 8.41 18.10
CA ASP A 179 -8.77 8.80 19.45
C ASP A 179 -7.61 9.30 20.32
N ILE A 180 -6.38 9.01 19.93
CA ILE A 180 -5.19 9.31 20.71
C ILE A 180 -4.96 10.81 20.86
N VAL A 181 -5.19 11.59 19.81
CA VAL A 181 -4.98 13.03 19.83
C VAL A 181 -5.80 13.72 20.92
N PHE A 182 -7.04 13.25 21.13
CA PHE A 182 -7.94 13.78 22.15
C PHE A 182 -7.54 13.37 23.59
N ARG A 183 -6.58 12.46 23.76
CA ARG A 183 -6.12 11.98 25.08
C ARG A 183 -4.78 12.58 25.51
N GLN A 184 -4.13 13.38 24.66
CA GLN A 184 -2.81 13.95 24.92
C GLN A 184 -2.84 15.30 25.67
N ASN A 185 -3.97 15.67 26.29
CA ASN A 185 -4.14 16.90 27.09
C ASN A 185 -3.78 18.21 26.35
N THR A 186 -3.89 18.21 25.02
CA THR A 186 -3.50 19.31 24.13
C THR A 186 -4.71 19.76 23.32
N PHE A 187 -5.33 20.88 23.73
CA PHE A 187 -6.58 21.37 23.15
C PHE A 187 -6.44 21.85 21.71
N LEU A 188 -5.41 22.67 21.44
CA LEU A 188 -5.20 23.24 20.11
C LEU A 188 -4.81 22.14 19.12
N SER A 189 -4.01 21.17 19.55
CA SER A 189 -3.74 19.97 18.76
C SER A 189 -5.04 19.23 18.46
N SER A 190 -5.89 18.98 19.47
CA SER A 190 -7.14 18.23 19.30
C SER A 190 -8.14 18.92 18.37
N LEU A 191 -8.18 20.25 18.37
CA LEU A 191 -9.04 21.04 17.49
C LEU A 191 -8.70 20.92 16.01
N ASN A 192 -7.43 20.68 15.67
CA ASN A 192 -6.98 20.54 14.28
C ASN A 192 -7.37 19.21 13.65
N PHE A 193 -7.89 18.26 14.42
CA PHE A 193 -8.29 16.93 13.93
C PHE A 193 -9.81 16.85 13.77
N GLU A 194 -10.26 15.85 13.00
CA GLU A 194 -11.59 15.71 12.39
C GLU A 194 -12.83 15.85 13.31
N ASN A 195 -12.69 15.98 14.64
CA ASN A 195 -13.80 16.05 15.58
C ASN A 195 -13.68 17.20 16.61
N ILE A 196 -14.05 18.41 16.15
CA ILE A 196 -14.07 19.64 16.95
C ILE A 196 -14.94 19.50 18.20
N ASN A 197 -16.12 18.89 18.08
CA ASN A 197 -17.04 18.73 19.22
C ASN A 197 -16.42 17.89 20.35
N LYS A 198 -15.73 16.81 19.98
CA LYS A 198 -15.01 15.97 20.93
C LYS A 198 -13.83 16.72 21.55
N ALA A 199 -13.07 17.48 20.77
CA ALA A 199 -11.99 18.32 21.28
C ALA A 199 -12.46 19.31 22.35
N ILE A 200 -13.56 20.03 22.09
CA ILE A 200 -14.15 20.99 23.02
C ILE A 200 -14.64 20.27 24.29
N ALA A 201 -15.39 19.18 24.14
CA ALA A 201 -15.94 18.44 25.28
C ALA A 201 -14.83 17.89 26.19
N THR A 202 -13.79 17.25 25.63
CA THR A 202 -12.69 16.70 26.43
C THR A 202 -11.88 17.80 27.12
N SER A 203 -11.73 18.97 26.49
CA SER A 203 -10.97 20.08 27.04
C SER A 203 -11.72 20.85 28.13
N LEU A 204 -13.05 20.91 28.06
CA LEU A 204 -13.87 21.49 29.13
C LEU A 204 -13.89 20.63 30.41
N ILE A 205 -13.63 19.32 30.28
CA ILE A 205 -13.68 18.35 31.38
C ILE A 205 -12.29 18.13 32.00
N SER A 206 -11.21 18.44 31.29
CA SER A 206 -9.84 18.18 31.74
C SER A 206 -9.23 19.40 32.45
N ASP A 207 -8.75 19.21 33.67
CA ASP A 207 -8.09 20.27 34.46
C ASP A 207 -6.65 20.59 33.99
N ASP A 208 -6.09 19.78 33.09
CA ASP A 208 -4.68 19.79 32.68
C ASP A 208 -4.44 20.30 31.24
N VAL A 209 -5.42 20.96 30.63
CA VAL A 209 -5.32 21.44 29.25
C VAL A 209 -4.20 22.49 29.12
N GLY A 210 -3.18 22.16 28.32
CA GLY A 210 -2.18 23.12 27.86
C GLY A 210 -0.93 23.30 28.75
N LYS A 211 -0.67 22.36 29.69
CA LYS A 211 0.57 22.40 30.48
C LYS A 211 1.83 22.13 29.65
N ASP A 212 1.76 21.22 28.68
CA ASP A 212 2.85 20.91 27.76
C ASP A 212 2.38 21.03 26.31
N LYS A 213 2.87 22.07 25.61
CA LYS A 213 2.47 22.35 24.21
C LYS A 213 3.24 21.47 23.24
N THR A 214 2.52 20.84 22.32
CA THR A 214 3.16 20.06 21.24
C THR A 214 3.90 20.96 20.26
N ILE A 215 4.78 20.39 19.44
CA ILE A 215 5.44 21.12 18.34
C ILE A 215 4.38 21.79 17.43
N LEU A 216 3.30 21.08 17.12
CA LEU A 216 2.20 21.63 16.31
C LEU A 216 1.56 22.85 16.95
N GLU A 217 1.32 22.81 18.26
CA GLU A 217 0.74 23.95 18.98
C GLU A 217 1.69 25.13 19.04
N LYS A 218 2.97 24.88 19.28
CA LYS A 218 4.02 25.91 19.25
C LYS A 218 4.06 26.60 17.89
N THR A 219 3.93 25.85 16.79
CA THR A 219 3.83 26.44 15.44
C THR A 219 2.59 27.34 15.29
N LEU A 220 1.42 26.90 15.76
CA LEU A 220 0.17 27.65 15.60
C LEU A 220 0.15 28.97 16.38
N ILE A 221 0.77 28.98 17.56
CA ILE A 221 0.86 30.17 18.41
C ILE A 221 2.15 30.95 18.19
N ASN A 222 2.95 30.54 17.20
CA ASN A 222 4.21 31.17 16.81
C ASN A 222 5.25 31.22 17.95
N GLU A 223 5.29 30.18 18.78
CA GLU A 223 6.35 29.96 19.78
C GLU A 223 7.59 29.33 19.13
N ILE A 224 8.77 29.65 19.68
CA ILE A 224 10.05 29.14 19.20
C ILE A 224 10.11 27.63 19.41
N ILE A 225 10.33 26.89 18.32
CA ILE A 225 10.56 25.45 18.34
C ILE A 225 12.06 25.23 18.57
N PRO A 226 12.48 24.62 19.70
CA PRO A 226 13.87 24.25 19.88
C PRO A 226 14.18 23.12 18.90
N VAL A 227 15.00 23.41 17.90
CA VAL A 227 15.64 22.39 17.07
C VAL A 227 16.98 22.12 17.76
N GLU A 228 17.21 20.89 18.21
CA GLU A 228 18.56 20.48 18.59
C GLU A 228 19.42 20.67 17.34
N ALA A 229 20.38 21.59 17.40
CA ALA A 229 21.35 21.73 16.32
C ALA A 229 22.12 20.41 16.28
N ASP A 230 22.02 19.67 15.18
CA ASP A 230 22.90 18.54 14.91
C ASP A 230 24.33 19.05 15.02
N GLU A 231 24.99 18.76 16.15
CA GLU A 231 26.44 18.82 16.26
C GLU A 231 26.97 17.72 15.34
N LYS A 232 27.20 18.12 14.08
CA LYS A 232 28.01 17.36 13.15
C LYS A 232 29.46 17.38 13.67
N GLU A 233 29.85 16.34 14.38
CA GLU A 233 31.23 15.85 14.42
C GLU A 233 31.47 14.81 13.30
#